data_AF-A0AAV6WVU8-F1
#
_entry.id   AF-A0AAV6WVU8-F1
#
_cell.length_a   1.000
_cell.length_b   1.000
_cell.length_c   1.000
_cell.angle_alpha   90.00
_cell.angle_beta   90.00
_cell.angle_gamma   90.00
#
_symmetry.space_group_name_H-M   'P 1'
#
loop_
_entity.id
_entity.type
_entity.pdbx_description
1 polymer ?
#
loop_
_entity_poly.entity_id
_entity_poly.type
_entity_poly.pdbx_seq_one_letter_code
_entity_poly.pdbx_strand_id
1 'polypeptide(L)'
;MASQNQENVGWFKGFIQKIMNVVISAAKDTKKLGKEDPRRIIHSFKVGLAITLVSLFYYFDFLYEGFGVSAMWAVMTVVVVFEFSVGATLGKGVNRAIATLLGGALGVGAHRLASFTGEKVECIMLGLSVFLIASMVTFIRFFPKLKARYDYGLLIFILTFCLISVSGVRDDEVLEMAHRRLSTILIGGLATVFVSIFICPIWAGKDLHNLTANNIEKLAIFLQGFGHEYFETTNDKNQENKASMDGYKTVLNSKGTEEALVNFAKWEPRHSKFRYRHPWDLYLKIGALTRECAYRIDALNGYLHSEMQTPMETRAKIQESCTKMSSECSYALKKLASGINTMTCSLPADAHILNAKAAAKKLKSSLKPGLWPETDLVDIIPVATVASLLIEIASCTVKIADSVHELASLSKFKSRDEASKDKNSKEKVTRTPSIESHSLSINIVE
;
A
#
# COMPACT_ATOMS: atom_id res chain seq x y z
N MET A 1 -10.43 61.30 4.78
CA MET A 1 -9.70 60.44 5.76
C MET A 1 -10.58 59.37 6.41
N ALA A 2 -11.86 59.63 6.73
CA ALA A 2 -12.74 58.64 7.36
C ALA A 2 -13.19 57.48 6.44
N SER A 3 -13.39 57.71 5.13
CA SER A 3 -13.85 56.66 4.20
C SER A 3 -12.78 55.58 3.90
N GLN A 4 -11.52 55.97 3.73
CA GLN A 4 -10.40 55.03 3.54
C GLN A 4 -10.15 54.11 4.74
N ASN A 5 -10.46 54.58 5.96
CA ASN A 5 -10.30 53.75 7.16
C ASN A 5 -11.40 52.67 7.26
N GLN A 6 -12.61 52.94 6.76
CA GLN A 6 -13.72 51.98 6.78
C GLN A 6 -13.53 50.85 5.75
N GLU A 7 -12.98 51.14 4.58
CA GLU A 7 -12.63 50.12 3.57
C GLU A 7 -11.49 49.21 4.04
N ASN A 8 -10.45 49.75 4.70
CA ASN A 8 -9.35 48.96 5.24
C ASN A 8 -9.78 48.00 6.36
N VAL A 9 -10.71 48.41 7.21
CA VAL A 9 -11.28 47.55 8.27
C VAL A 9 -12.14 46.43 7.69
N GLY A 10 -12.93 46.71 6.65
CA GLY A 10 -13.71 45.70 5.93
C GLY A 10 -12.85 44.65 5.23
N TRP A 11 -11.76 45.10 4.58
CA TRP A 11 -10.79 44.23 3.93
C TRP A 11 -10.04 43.33 4.92
N PHE A 12 -9.58 43.89 6.05
CA PHE A 12 -8.90 43.13 7.09
C PHE A 12 -9.81 42.09 7.76
N LYS A 13 -11.08 42.43 8.00
CA LYS A 13 -12.08 41.50 8.54
C LYS A 13 -12.39 40.36 7.55
N GLY A 14 -12.49 40.67 6.26
CA GLY A 14 -12.63 39.66 5.19
C GLY A 14 -11.42 38.73 5.09
N PHE A 15 -10.21 39.26 5.27
CA PHE A 15 -8.97 38.47 5.31
C PHE A 15 -8.91 37.53 6.51
N ILE A 16 -9.24 38.01 7.71
CA ILE A 16 -9.32 37.18 8.93
C ILE A 16 -10.38 36.09 8.78
N GLN A 17 -11.56 36.40 8.23
CA GLN A 17 -12.61 35.41 8.01
C GLN A 17 -12.15 34.31 7.04
N LYS A 18 -11.39 34.69 6.00
CA LYS A 18 -10.80 33.73 5.05
C LYS A 18 -9.78 32.82 5.74
N ILE A 19 -8.92 33.38 6.60
CA ILE A 19 -7.97 32.58 7.41
C ILE A 19 -8.72 31.64 8.36
N MET A 20 -9.73 32.12 9.08
CA MET A 20 -10.54 31.29 9.97
C MET A 20 -11.23 30.14 9.23
N ASN A 21 -11.81 30.41 8.05
CA ASN A 21 -12.45 29.38 7.25
C ASN A 21 -11.44 28.31 6.78
N VAL A 22 -10.22 28.72 6.41
CA VAL A 22 -9.12 27.81 6.07
C VAL A 22 -8.72 26.96 7.28
N VAL A 23 -8.58 27.56 8.46
CA VAL A 23 -8.26 26.84 9.70
C VAL A 23 -9.36 25.86 10.07
N ILE A 24 -10.63 26.26 9.96
CA ILE A 24 -11.78 25.39 10.25
C ILE A 24 -11.86 24.23 9.23
N SER A 25 -11.61 24.49 7.95
CA SER A 25 -11.54 23.44 6.93
C SER A 25 -10.41 22.47 7.25
N ALA A 26 -9.20 22.98 7.50
CA ALA A 26 -8.05 22.16 7.86
C ALA A 26 -8.29 21.34 9.15
N ALA A 27 -8.98 21.90 10.14
CA ALA A 27 -9.35 21.19 11.36
C ALA A 27 -10.36 20.06 11.08
N LYS A 28 -11.37 20.31 10.23
CA LYS A 28 -12.33 19.28 9.79
C LYS A 28 -11.63 18.17 9.01
N ASP A 29 -10.73 18.52 8.08
CA ASP A 29 -9.96 17.58 7.27
C ASP A 29 -9.01 16.76 8.14
N THR A 30 -8.34 17.37 9.11
CA THR A 30 -7.47 16.69 10.08
C THR A 30 -8.27 15.71 10.94
N LYS A 31 -9.45 16.14 11.44
CA LYS A 31 -10.35 15.27 12.20
C LYS A 31 -10.85 14.10 11.36
N LYS A 32 -11.14 14.32 10.07
CA LYS A 32 -11.51 13.27 9.13
C LYS A 32 -10.36 12.30 8.90
N LEU A 33 -9.15 12.80 8.66
CA LEU A 33 -7.93 12.00 8.46
C LEU A 33 -7.64 11.06 9.62
N GLY A 34 -7.74 11.57 10.85
CA GLY A 34 -7.52 10.79 12.06
C GLY A 34 -8.62 9.76 12.35
N LYS A 35 -9.86 10.04 11.92
CA LYS A 35 -10.98 9.08 12.02
C LYS A 35 -10.90 7.98 10.96
N GLU A 36 -10.45 8.30 9.74
CA GLU A 36 -10.32 7.34 8.64
C GLU A 36 -9.20 6.32 8.89
N ASP A 37 -8.04 6.78 9.39
CA ASP A 37 -6.95 5.90 9.79
C ASP A 37 -6.27 6.39 11.08
N PRO A 38 -6.66 5.88 12.26
CA PRO A 38 -6.09 6.30 13.55
C PRO A 38 -4.59 6.02 13.65
N ARG A 39 -4.04 5.13 12.81
CA ARG A 39 -2.60 4.85 12.77
C ARG A 39 -1.79 6.07 12.32
N ARG A 40 -2.41 7.02 11.59
CA ARG A 40 -1.77 8.30 11.22
C ARG A 40 -1.45 9.16 12.43
N ILE A 41 -2.33 9.18 13.43
CA ILE A 41 -2.09 9.90 14.69
C ILE A 41 -0.91 9.27 15.43
N ILE A 42 -0.91 7.95 15.54
CA ILE A 42 0.18 7.19 16.17
C ILE A 42 1.49 7.46 15.44
N HIS A 43 1.49 7.42 14.10
CA HIS A 43 2.67 7.73 13.28
C HIS A 43 3.20 9.15 13.54
N SER A 44 2.35 10.17 13.55
CA SER A 44 2.77 11.55 13.87
C SER A 44 3.44 11.66 15.24
N PHE A 45 2.88 10.97 16.24
CA PHE A 45 3.48 10.91 17.58
C PHE A 45 4.85 10.21 17.57
N LYS A 46 5.00 9.10 16.83
CA LYS A 46 6.29 8.40 16.69
C LYS A 46 7.36 9.28 16.06
N VAL A 47 7.03 10.01 15.00
CA VAL A 47 7.98 10.92 14.34
C VAL A 47 8.44 11.98 15.34
N GLY A 48 7.51 12.60 16.06
CA GLY A 48 7.83 13.55 17.12
C GLY A 48 8.73 12.95 18.21
N LEU A 49 8.42 11.75 18.68
CA LEU A 49 9.24 11.04 19.67
C LEU A 49 10.64 10.74 19.16
N ALA A 50 10.79 10.28 17.91
CA ALA A 50 12.10 10.00 17.31
C ALA A 50 12.95 11.27 17.18
N ILE A 51 12.33 12.39 16.77
CA ILE A 51 13.01 13.70 16.72
C ILE A 51 13.45 14.11 18.12
N THR A 52 12.56 14.04 19.12
CA THR A 52 12.90 14.39 20.51
C THR A 52 14.02 13.52 21.05
N LEU A 53 13.99 12.19 20.81
CA LEU A 53 15.06 11.28 21.24
C LEU A 53 16.41 11.64 20.64
N VAL A 54 16.45 11.93 19.34
CA VAL A 54 17.70 12.33 18.67
C VAL A 54 18.16 13.73 19.08
N SER A 55 17.22 14.64 19.33
CA SER A 55 17.52 15.98 19.85
C SER A 55 17.95 15.96 21.31
N LEU A 56 17.54 14.99 22.12
CA LEU A 56 18.04 14.85 23.50
C LEU A 56 19.55 14.61 23.53
N PHE A 57 20.12 13.95 22.51
CA PHE A 57 21.57 13.82 22.39
C PHE A 57 22.31 15.16 22.24
N TYR A 58 21.63 16.23 21.81
CA TYR A 58 22.21 17.57 21.78
C TYR A 58 22.34 18.21 23.16
N TYR A 59 21.49 17.81 24.12
CA TYR A 59 21.42 18.45 25.43
C TYR A 59 22.32 17.77 26.48
N PHE A 60 22.89 16.60 26.18
CA PHE A 60 23.86 15.93 27.05
C PHE A 60 25.29 16.28 26.62
N ASP A 61 26.01 17.01 27.48
CA ASP A 61 27.34 17.59 27.20
C ASP A 61 28.35 16.57 26.65
N PHE A 62 28.35 15.33 27.18
CA PHE A 62 29.22 14.23 26.71
C PHE A 62 29.07 13.90 25.21
N LEU A 63 27.88 14.10 24.64
CA LEU A 63 27.57 13.81 23.23
C LEU A 63 27.68 15.06 22.35
N TYR A 64 27.48 16.25 22.93
CA TYR A 64 27.66 17.52 22.24
C TYR A 64 29.13 17.78 21.89
N GLU A 65 30.06 17.53 22.82
CA GLU A 65 31.50 17.66 22.56
C GLU A 65 31.99 16.70 21.45
N GLY A 66 31.34 15.53 21.30
CA GLY A 66 31.66 14.56 20.26
C GLY A 66 31.13 14.93 18.86
N PHE A 67 29.95 15.53 18.74
CA PHE A 67 29.25 15.67 17.45
C PHE A 67 28.93 17.12 17.00
N GLY A 68 28.82 18.09 17.91
CA GLY A 68 28.64 19.52 17.61
C GLY A 68 27.56 19.84 16.56
N VAL A 69 27.92 20.68 15.56
CA VAL A 69 27.05 21.08 14.43
C VAL A 69 26.56 19.88 13.60
N SER A 70 27.23 18.72 13.70
CA SER A 70 26.90 17.53 12.90
C SER A 70 25.61 16.86 13.35
N ALA A 71 25.13 17.06 14.58
CA ALA A 71 23.92 16.39 15.04
C ALA A 71 22.62 16.93 14.36
N MET A 72 22.67 18.07 13.65
CA MET A 72 21.59 18.54 12.78
C MET A 72 21.32 17.52 11.67
N TRP A 73 22.36 16.83 11.20
CA TRP A 73 22.22 15.74 10.23
C TRP A 73 21.47 14.55 10.79
N ALA A 74 21.56 14.28 12.10
CA ALA A 74 20.81 13.21 12.74
C ALA A 74 19.31 13.55 12.76
N VAL A 75 18.93 14.77 13.17
CA VAL A 75 17.53 15.25 13.14
C VAL A 75 16.98 15.27 11.71
N MET A 76 17.74 15.80 10.75
CA MET A 76 17.37 15.77 9.32
C MET A 76 17.26 14.33 8.79
N THR A 77 18.00 13.38 9.36
CA THR A 77 17.86 11.97 8.99
C THR A 77 16.52 11.43 9.44
N VAL A 78 16.12 11.68 10.70
CA VAL A 78 14.81 11.26 11.20
C VAL A 78 13.69 11.81 10.30
N VAL A 79 13.70 13.12 10.04
CA VAL A 79 12.65 13.78 9.25
C VAL A 79 12.50 13.18 7.84
N VAL A 80 13.62 12.81 7.20
CA VAL A 80 13.61 12.37 5.79
C VAL A 80 13.45 10.85 5.65
N VAL A 81 13.87 10.07 6.64
CA VAL A 81 13.85 8.59 6.61
C VAL A 81 12.61 8.01 7.26
N PHE A 82 12.04 8.67 8.26
CA PHE A 82 10.87 8.14 8.97
C PHE A 82 9.66 8.13 8.04
N GLU A 83 9.15 6.94 7.76
CA GLU A 83 8.03 6.70 6.85
C GLU A 83 6.86 6.04 7.57
N PHE A 84 5.70 6.03 6.92
CA PHE A 84 4.47 5.51 7.53
C PHE A 84 4.58 4.05 7.98
N SER A 85 5.25 3.21 7.20
CA SER A 85 5.46 1.80 7.51
C SER A 85 6.91 1.50 7.93
N VAL A 86 7.08 0.40 8.68
CA VAL A 86 8.39 -0.10 9.09
C VAL A 86 9.25 -0.43 7.87
N GLY A 87 8.69 -1.14 6.88
CA GLY A 87 9.42 -1.49 5.66
C GLY A 87 9.90 -0.29 4.85
N ALA A 88 9.06 0.75 4.72
CA ALA A 88 9.46 1.98 4.03
C ALA A 88 10.58 2.71 4.78
N THR A 89 10.51 2.75 6.12
CA THR A 89 11.52 3.38 6.98
C THR A 89 12.87 2.64 6.88
N LEU A 90 12.85 1.30 6.99
CA LEU A 90 14.04 0.47 6.83
C LEU A 90 14.65 0.62 5.44
N GLY A 91 13.84 0.54 4.38
CA GLY A 91 14.31 0.70 3.00
C GLY A 91 14.95 2.06 2.75
N LYS A 92 14.32 3.15 3.22
CA LYS A 92 14.92 4.49 3.13
C LYS A 92 16.18 4.62 3.97
N GLY A 93 16.21 4.06 5.17
CA GLY A 93 17.37 4.11 6.07
C GLY A 93 18.60 3.43 5.48
N VAL A 94 18.41 2.20 4.96
CA VAL A 94 19.48 1.45 4.26
C VAL A 94 19.92 2.19 2.99
N ASN A 95 18.99 2.66 2.18
CA ASN A 95 19.30 3.44 0.97
C ASN A 95 20.11 4.71 1.31
N ARG A 96 19.77 5.41 2.39
CA ARG A 96 20.52 6.58 2.86
C ARG A 96 21.94 6.21 3.27
N ALA A 97 22.10 5.18 4.10
CA ALA A 97 23.41 4.74 4.57
C ALA A 97 24.35 4.34 3.42
N ILE A 98 23.85 3.54 2.47
CA ILE A 98 24.62 3.12 1.29
C ILE A 98 24.95 4.32 0.40
N ALA A 99 23.97 5.19 0.13
CA ALA A 99 24.18 6.36 -0.72
C ALA A 99 25.19 7.35 -0.12
N THR A 100 25.12 7.58 1.20
CA THR A 100 26.08 8.43 1.90
C THR A 100 27.48 7.80 1.90
N LEU A 101 27.59 6.50 2.14
CA LEU A 101 28.88 5.80 2.10
C LEU A 101 29.52 5.89 0.71
N LEU A 102 28.77 5.55 -0.35
CA LEU A 102 29.26 5.60 -1.73
C LEU A 102 29.57 7.03 -2.18
N GLY A 103 28.68 7.98 -1.87
CA GLY A 103 28.88 9.39 -2.23
C GLY A 103 30.09 9.99 -1.50
N GLY A 104 30.29 9.63 -0.23
CA GLY A 104 31.44 10.08 0.55
C GLY A 104 32.75 9.44 0.12
N ALA A 105 32.77 8.13 -0.11
CA ALA A 105 33.95 7.45 -0.63
C ALA A 105 34.38 8.01 -1.99
N LEU A 106 33.42 8.23 -2.91
CA LEU A 106 33.72 8.82 -4.21
C LEU A 106 34.14 10.29 -4.10
N GLY A 107 33.55 11.06 -3.17
CA GLY A 107 33.94 12.45 -2.92
C GLY A 107 35.36 12.58 -2.39
N VAL A 108 35.74 11.73 -1.42
CA VAL A 108 37.12 11.63 -0.93
C VAL A 108 38.07 11.21 -2.06
N GLY A 109 37.67 10.25 -2.90
CA GLY A 109 38.45 9.83 -4.07
C GLY A 109 38.68 10.95 -5.08
N ALA A 110 37.63 11.73 -5.39
CA ALA A 110 37.72 12.88 -6.28
C ALA A 110 38.65 13.97 -5.71
N HIS A 111 38.54 14.26 -4.42
CA HIS A 111 39.43 15.19 -3.72
C HIS A 111 40.89 14.74 -3.77
N ARG A 112 41.17 13.47 -3.43
CA ARG A 112 42.52 12.90 -3.46
C ARG A 112 43.12 12.91 -4.87
N LEU A 113 42.30 12.72 -5.90
CA LEU A 113 42.78 12.78 -7.28
C LEU A 113 43.10 14.22 -7.70
N ALA A 114 42.26 15.18 -7.30
CA ALA A 114 42.44 16.58 -7.62
C ALA A 114 43.65 17.20 -6.87
N SER A 115 43.92 16.78 -5.64
CA SER A 115 45.06 17.27 -4.84
C SER A 115 46.43 16.97 -5.47
N PHE A 116 46.53 16.01 -6.40
CA PHE A 116 47.77 15.74 -7.13
C PHE A 116 48.06 16.73 -8.27
N THR A 117 47.11 17.62 -8.62
CA THR A 117 47.19 18.46 -9.84
C THR A 117 47.59 19.92 -9.58
N GLY A 118 47.80 20.30 -8.33
CA GLY A 118 48.16 21.65 -7.90
C GLY A 118 46.96 22.58 -7.68
N GLU A 119 47.08 23.57 -6.78
CA GLU A 119 45.96 24.36 -6.22
C GLU A 119 45.00 24.98 -7.26
N LYS A 120 45.53 25.52 -8.37
CA LYS A 120 44.69 26.17 -9.41
C LYS A 120 43.90 25.15 -10.24
N VAL A 121 44.47 23.96 -10.48
CA VAL A 121 43.86 22.91 -11.30
C VAL A 121 42.92 22.04 -10.47
N GLU A 122 43.19 21.92 -9.17
CA GLU A 122 42.38 21.18 -8.20
C GLU A 122 40.92 21.64 -8.19
N CYS A 123 40.67 22.95 -8.05
CA CYS A 123 39.31 23.52 -8.09
C CYS A 123 38.57 23.20 -9.40
N ILE A 124 39.27 23.24 -10.53
CA ILE A 124 38.70 22.96 -11.87
C ILE A 124 38.38 21.47 -12.00
N MET A 125 39.28 20.59 -11.56
CA MET A 125 39.09 19.14 -11.58
C MET A 125 37.94 18.69 -10.67
N LEU A 126 37.83 19.27 -9.47
CA LEU A 126 36.72 19.03 -8.56
C LEU A 126 35.39 19.52 -9.15
N GLY A 127 35.36 20.73 -9.69
CA GLY A 127 34.18 21.27 -10.37
C GLY A 127 33.70 20.40 -11.53
N LEU A 128 34.64 19.94 -12.37
CA LEU A 128 34.35 19.02 -13.48
C LEU A 128 33.83 17.66 -12.98
N SER A 129 34.43 17.12 -11.93
CA SER A 129 34.00 15.85 -11.31
C SER A 129 32.58 15.95 -10.75
N VAL A 130 32.28 17.04 -10.04
CA VAL A 130 30.93 17.38 -9.55
C VAL A 130 29.94 17.43 -10.70
N PHE A 131 30.25 18.17 -11.76
CA PHE A 131 29.40 18.32 -12.93
C PHE A 131 29.11 16.97 -13.61
N LEU A 132 30.14 16.17 -13.89
CA LEU A 132 30.00 14.89 -14.60
C LEU A 132 29.20 13.87 -13.80
N ILE A 133 29.55 13.65 -12.53
CA ILE A 133 28.88 12.65 -11.69
C ILE A 133 27.45 13.09 -11.36
N ALA A 134 27.22 14.37 -11.04
CA ALA A 134 25.87 14.86 -10.77
C ALA A 134 24.97 14.75 -12.01
N SER A 135 25.49 15.09 -13.20
CA SER A 135 24.76 14.96 -14.46
C SER A 135 24.46 13.50 -14.80
N MET A 136 25.45 12.62 -14.65
CA MET A 136 25.30 11.18 -14.90
C MET A 136 24.25 10.56 -13.97
N VAL A 137 24.35 10.80 -12.66
CA VAL A 137 23.40 10.22 -11.69
C VAL A 137 22.02 10.84 -11.87
N THR A 138 21.92 12.12 -12.20
CA THR A 138 20.63 12.76 -12.53
C THR A 138 20.01 12.13 -13.78
N PHE A 139 20.80 11.81 -14.80
CA PHE A 139 20.31 11.08 -15.97
C PHE A 139 19.82 9.68 -15.60
N ILE A 140 20.57 8.96 -14.75
CA ILE A 140 20.20 7.63 -14.25
C ILE A 140 18.83 7.64 -13.54
N ARG A 141 18.44 8.74 -12.89
CA ARG A 141 17.13 8.88 -12.22
C ARG A 141 15.95 8.88 -13.19
N PHE A 142 16.15 9.08 -14.48
CA PHE A 142 15.06 8.98 -15.47
C PHE A 142 14.69 7.54 -15.82
N PHE A 143 15.54 6.55 -15.52
CA PHE A 143 15.18 5.14 -15.73
C PHE A 143 14.08 4.71 -14.75
N PRO A 144 12.88 4.30 -15.21
CA PRO A 144 11.75 4.04 -14.32
C PRO A 144 12.02 3.00 -13.24
N LYS A 145 12.79 1.95 -13.59
CA LYS A 145 13.16 0.87 -12.66
C LYS A 145 14.03 1.36 -11.50
N LEU A 146 14.96 2.28 -11.79
CA LEU A 146 15.86 2.85 -10.78
C LEU A 146 15.15 3.92 -9.97
N LYS A 147 14.34 4.76 -10.63
CA LYS A 147 13.51 5.77 -9.96
C LYS A 147 12.58 5.16 -8.91
N ALA A 148 11.88 4.09 -9.27
CA ALA A 148 10.91 3.46 -8.37
C ALA A 148 11.53 2.87 -7.09
N ARG A 149 12.82 2.47 -7.13
CA ARG A 149 13.48 1.77 -6.00
C ARG A 149 14.52 2.62 -5.27
N TYR A 150 15.23 3.49 -5.98
CA TYR A 150 16.46 4.11 -5.50
C TYR A 150 16.48 5.64 -5.67
N ASP A 151 15.41 6.30 -6.16
CA ASP A 151 15.44 7.76 -6.42
C ASP A 151 15.91 8.57 -5.20
N TYR A 152 15.40 8.22 -4.01
CA TYR A 152 15.84 8.80 -2.75
C TYR A 152 17.35 8.59 -2.50
N GLY A 153 17.85 7.37 -2.70
CA GLY A 153 19.27 7.04 -2.55
C GLY A 153 20.15 7.80 -3.55
N LEU A 154 19.73 7.91 -4.82
CA LEU A 154 20.45 8.65 -5.85
C LEU A 154 20.53 10.15 -5.52
N LEU A 155 19.47 10.74 -4.98
CA LEU A 155 19.48 12.12 -4.47
C LEU A 155 20.47 12.30 -3.32
N ILE A 156 20.43 11.42 -2.32
CA ILE A 156 21.36 11.48 -1.18
C ILE A 156 22.81 11.25 -1.63
N PHE A 157 23.04 10.38 -2.62
CA PHE A 157 24.34 10.16 -3.21
C PHE A 157 24.90 11.44 -3.83
N ILE A 158 24.13 12.10 -4.71
CA ILE A 158 24.54 13.36 -5.35
C ILE A 158 24.83 14.41 -4.27
N LEU A 159 23.91 14.61 -3.31
CA LEU A 159 24.07 15.57 -2.22
C LEU A 159 25.33 15.29 -1.40
N THR A 160 25.60 14.02 -1.11
CA THR A 160 26.75 13.64 -0.29
C THR A 160 28.06 13.84 -1.05
N PHE A 161 28.10 13.39 -2.29
CA PHE A 161 29.24 13.56 -3.19
C PHE A 161 29.58 15.03 -3.41
N CYS A 162 28.60 15.88 -3.75
CA CYS A 162 28.82 17.31 -3.96
C CYS A 162 29.34 17.99 -2.69
N LEU A 163 28.72 17.72 -1.54
CA LEU A 163 29.11 18.36 -0.28
C LEU A 163 30.54 17.96 0.11
N ILE A 164 30.90 16.68 0.05
CA ILE A 164 32.26 16.23 0.42
C ILE A 164 33.30 16.73 -0.58
N SER A 165 33.00 16.71 -1.88
CA SER A 165 33.93 17.18 -2.92
C SER A 165 34.19 18.69 -2.85
N VAL A 166 33.17 19.50 -2.54
CA VAL A 166 33.30 20.97 -2.46
C VAL A 166 33.88 21.41 -1.11
N SER A 167 33.48 20.75 -0.01
CA SER A 167 33.98 21.09 1.33
C SER A 167 35.47 20.76 1.50
N GLY A 168 36.00 19.76 0.80
CA GLY A 168 37.42 19.41 0.89
C GLY A 168 38.38 20.52 0.45
N VAL A 169 37.95 21.43 -0.41
CA VAL A 169 38.76 22.60 -0.83
C VAL A 169 39.08 23.55 0.33
N ARG A 170 38.29 23.52 1.43
CA ARG A 170 38.41 24.46 2.55
C ARG A 170 38.93 23.84 3.84
N ASP A 171 38.81 22.53 4.01
CA ASP A 171 39.20 21.79 5.22
C ASP A 171 40.04 20.56 4.84
N ASP A 172 41.28 20.48 5.34
CA ASP A 172 42.21 19.37 5.10
C ASP A 172 41.74 18.02 5.70
N GLU A 173 40.69 18.04 6.53
CA GLU A 173 40.17 16.87 7.26
C GLU A 173 38.90 16.26 6.64
N VAL A 174 38.88 16.11 5.32
CA VAL A 174 37.75 15.55 4.55
C VAL A 174 37.28 14.17 5.08
N LEU A 175 38.23 13.36 5.58
CA LEU A 175 37.94 12.06 6.19
C LEU A 175 37.20 12.17 7.52
N GLU A 176 37.56 13.12 8.37
CA GLU A 176 36.86 13.35 9.64
C GLU A 176 35.44 13.84 9.37
N MET A 177 35.28 14.77 8.43
CA MET A 177 33.97 15.28 8.02
C MET A 177 33.07 14.16 7.48
N ALA A 178 33.60 13.28 6.63
CA ALA A 178 32.87 12.12 6.11
C ALA A 178 32.47 11.14 7.23
N HIS A 179 33.37 10.89 8.19
CA HIS A 179 33.13 9.99 9.31
C HIS A 179 32.05 10.53 10.27
N ARG A 180 32.13 11.81 10.66
CA ARG A 180 31.12 12.49 11.49
C ARG A 180 29.75 12.49 10.84
N ARG A 181 29.69 12.68 9.52
CA ARG A 181 28.42 12.63 8.77
C ARG A 181 27.83 11.22 8.72
N LEU A 182 28.66 10.21 8.46
CA LEU A 182 28.19 8.83 8.41
C LEU A 182 27.67 8.36 9.77
N SER A 183 28.43 8.62 10.84
CA SER A 183 28.07 8.26 12.21
C SER A 183 26.78 8.94 12.69
N THR A 184 26.60 10.25 12.45
CA THR A 184 25.35 10.96 12.81
C THR A 184 24.13 10.48 12.02
N ILE A 185 24.30 10.15 10.73
CA ILE A 185 23.23 9.53 9.92
C ILE A 185 22.88 8.13 10.45
N LEU A 186 23.87 7.33 10.86
CA LEU A 186 23.62 6.01 11.46
C LEU A 186 22.87 6.15 12.79
N ILE A 187 23.25 7.09 13.66
CA ILE A 187 22.55 7.33 14.93
C ILE A 187 21.07 7.73 14.67
N GLY A 188 20.84 8.71 13.80
CA GLY A 188 19.48 9.14 13.46
C GLY A 188 18.66 8.03 12.79
N GLY A 189 19.29 7.25 11.92
CA GLY A 189 18.68 6.09 11.25
C GLY A 189 18.31 4.98 12.24
N LEU A 190 19.21 4.63 13.16
CA LEU A 190 18.97 3.60 14.18
C LEU A 190 17.85 4.01 15.14
N ALA A 191 17.83 5.26 15.60
CA ALA A 191 16.76 5.78 16.45
C ALA A 191 15.40 5.72 15.73
N THR A 192 15.37 6.11 14.45
CA THR A 192 14.17 6.05 13.60
C THR A 192 13.66 4.62 13.45
N VAL A 193 14.55 3.67 13.13
CA VAL A 193 14.22 2.25 13.00
C VAL A 193 13.70 1.69 14.32
N PHE A 194 14.38 2.00 15.44
CA PHE A 194 13.98 1.58 16.77
C PHE A 194 12.54 2.02 17.10
N VAL A 195 12.25 3.32 16.99
CA VAL A 195 10.92 3.86 17.24
C VAL A 195 9.88 3.23 16.29
N SER A 196 10.22 3.05 15.02
CA SER A 196 9.28 2.48 14.03
C SER A 196 8.87 1.04 14.33
N ILE A 197 9.81 0.20 14.81
CA ILE A 197 9.60 -1.22 15.09
C ILE A 197 8.96 -1.44 16.46
N PHE A 198 9.44 -0.76 17.50
CA PHE A 198 9.06 -1.07 18.89
C PHE A 198 7.81 -0.33 19.35
N ILE A 199 7.43 0.78 18.73
CA ILE A 199 6.26 1.57 19.11
C ILE A 199 5.18 1.35 18.07
N CYS A 200 4.12 0.59 18.41
CA CYS A 200 2.92 0.36 17.59
C CYS A 200 3.19 0.12 16.08
N PRO A 201 3.98 -0.90 15.69
CA PRO A 201 4.50 -1.03 14.33
C PRO A 201 3.40 -1.09 13.26
N ILE A 202 3.62 -0.40 12.15
CA ILE A 202 2.73 -0.37 10.98
C ILE A 202 3.41 -1.15 9.86
N TRP A 203 2.79 -2.25 9.42
CA TRP A 203 3.38 -3.21 8.48
C TRP A 203 2.75 -3.09 7.09
N ALA A 204 3.55 -2.74 6.09
CA ALA A 204 3.15 -2.67 4.69
C ALA A 204 2.70 -4.04 4.15
N GLY A 205 3.35 -5.14 4.58
CA GLY A 205 2.95 -6.49 4.19
C GLY A 205 1.55 -6.86 4.66
N LYS A 206 1.13 -6.36 5.84
CA LYS A 206 -0.25 -6.57 6.34
C LYS A 206 -1.26 -5.72 5.56
N ASP A 207 -0.92 -4.48 5.26
CA ASP A 207 -1.76 -3.59 4.46
C ASP A 207 -1.95 -4.13 3.04
N LEU A 208 -0.87 -4.61 2.41
CA LEU A 208 -0.93 -5.27 1.10
C LEU A 208 -1.86 -6.48 1.13
N HIS A 209 -1.72 -7.33 2.14
CA HIS A 209 -2.51 -8.54 2.26
C HIS A 209 -4.01 -8.26 2.43
N ASN A 210 -4.35 -7.27 3.26
CA ASN A 210 -5.73 -6.82 3.41
C ASN A 210 -6.25 -6.16 2.12
N LEU A 211 -5.42 -5.37 1.44
CA LEU A 211 -5.77 -4.72 0.17
C LEU A 211 -6.09 -5.75 -0.92
N THR A 212 -5.26 -6.79 -1.06
CA THR A 212 -5.50 -7.86 -2.04
C THR A 212 -6.82 -8.59 -1.78
N ALA A 213 -7.12 -8.93 -0.53
CA ALA A 213 -8.38 -9.56 -0.18
C ALA A 213 -9.58 -8.63 -0.48
N ASN A 214 -9.50 -7.36 -0.08
CA ASN A 214 -10.55 -6.37 -0.30
C ASN A 214 -10.78 -6.10 -1.79
N ASN A 215 -9.72 -6.05 -2.61
CA ASN A 215 -9.84 -5.87 -4.06
C ASN A 215 -10.59 -7.04 -4.71
N ILE A 216 -10.30 -8.29 -4.31
CA ILE A 216 -11.04 -9.48 -4.77
C ILE A 216 -12.50 -9.43 -4.31
N GLU A 217 -12.75 -9.04 -3.06
CA GLU A 217 -14.09 -8.94 -2.49
C GLU A 217 -14.96 -7.89 -3.21
N LYS A 218 -14.39 -6.76 -3.61
CA LYS A 218 -15.09 -5.74 -4.42
C LYS A 218 -15.58 -6.27 -5.77
N LEU A 219 -14.80 -7.11 -6.44
CA LEU A 219 -15.26 -7.77 -7.67
C LEU A 219 -16.44 -8.71 -7.39
N ALA A 220 -16.36 -9.42 -6.26
CA ALA A 220 -17.41 -10.34 -5.84
C ALA A 220 -18.73 -9.60 -5.53
N ILE A 221 -18.66 -8.44 -4.87
CA ILE A 221 -19.83 -7.60 -4.57
C ILE A 221 -20.52 -7.17 -5.87
N PHE A 222 -19.77 -6.69 -6.87
CA PHE A 222 -20.33 -6.35 -8.17
C PHE A 222 -21.06 -7.54 -8.81
N LEU A 223 -20.41 -8.72 -8.88
CA LEU A 223 -20.99 -9.91 -9.50
C LEU A 223 -22.21 -10.46 -8.75
N GLN A 224 -22.32 -10.19 -7.45
CA GLN A 224 -23.51 -10.55 -6.69
C GLN A 224 -24.71 -9.69 -7.09
N GLY A 225 -24.51 -8.38 -7.29
CA GLY A 225 -25.56 -7.44 -7.68
C GLY A 225 -25.93 -7.48 -9.17
N PHE A 226 -24.99 -7.90 -10.03
CA PHE A 226 -25.15 -7.89 -11.49
C PHE A 226 -26.44 -8.56 -11.98
N GLY A 227 -26.76 -9.76 -11.49
CA GLY A 227 -27.94 -10.51 -11.98
C GLY A 227 -29.26 -9.80 -11.71
N HIS A 228 -29.36 -9.12 -10.57
CA HIS A 228 -30.56 -8.34 -10.21
C HIS A 228 -30.65 -7.08 -11.07
N GLU A 229 -29.57 -6.30 -11.16
CA GLU A 229 -29.58 -5.01 -11.87
C GLU A 229 -29.70 -5.14 -13.40
N TYR A 230 -29.21 -6.23 -13.99
CA TYR A 230 -29.30 -6.44 -15.44
C TYR A 230 -30.63 -7.05 -15.92
N PHE A 231 -31.24 -7.92 -15.10
CA PHE A 231 -32.42 -8.72 -15.50
C PHE A 231 -33.74 -8.29 -14.84
N GLU A 232 -33.74 -7.45 -13.81
CA GLU A 232 -34.98 -6.95 -13.20
C GLU A 232 -35.29 -5.49 -13.60
N THR A 233 -36.55 -5.20 -13.94
CA THR A 233 -37.07 -3.86 -14.18
C THR A 233 -37.46 -3.21 -12.84
N THR A 234 -36.47 -2.73 -12.08
CA THR A 234 -36.79 -2.04 -10.82
C THR A 234 -37.09 -0.56 -11.04
N ASN A 235 -38.35 -0.18 -10.79
CA ASN A 235 -38.81 1.20 -10.60
C ASN A 235 -38.22 1.87 -9.33
N ASP A 236 -37.42 1.16 -8.53
CA ASP A 236 -36.74 1.72 -7.35
C ASP A 236 -35.24 1.84 -7.57
N LYS A 237 -34.79 3.09 -7.75
CA LYS A 237 -33.38 3.47 -7.81
C LYS A 237 -32.81 3.44 -6.38
N ASN A 238 -32.48 2.26 -5.85
CA ASN A 238 -31.73 2.16 -4.61
C ASN A 238 -30.26 2.58 -4.84
N GLN A 239 -30.00 3.87 -4.64
CA GLN A 239 -28.69 4.52 -4.81
C GLN A 239 -27.57 3.88 -3.96
N GLU A 240 -27.94 3.21 -2.87
CA GLU A 240 -27.04 2.49 -1.96
C GLU A 240 -26.45 1.20 -2.58
N ASN A 241 -27.25 0.44 -3.34
CA ASN A 241 -26.79 -0.76 -4.05
C ASN A 241 -25.81 -0.40 -5.18
N LYS A 242 -26.09 0.69 -5.90
CA LYS A 242 -25.23 1.20 -6.97
C LYS A 242 -23.87 1.67 -6.44
N ALA A 243 -23.85 2.37 -5.30
CA ALA A 243 -22.61 2.78 -4.65
C ALA A 243 -21.76 1.58 -4.20
N SER A 244 -22.40 0.49 -3.77
CA SER A 244 -21.74 -0.76 -3.41
C SER A 244 -21.13 -1.46 -4.65
N MET A 245 -21.85 -1.48 -5.78
CA MET A 245 -21.37 -2.10 -7.02
C MET A 245 -20.23 -1.33 -7.68
N ASP A 246 -20.19 0.00 -7.58
CA ASP A 246 -19.09 0.82 -8.09
C ASP A 246 -17.77 0.65 -7.31
N GLY A 247 -17.75 -0.14 -6.22
CA GLY A 247 -16.56 -0.41 -5.43
C GLY A 247 -15.38 -0.98 -6.23
N TYR A 248 -15.64 -1.74 -7.32
CA TYR A 248 -14.58 -2.28 -8.18
C TYR A 248 -13.75 -1.18 -8.86
N LYS A 249 -14.27 0.04 -9.06
CA LYS A 249 -13.54 1.14 -9.72
C LYS A 249 -12.24 1.50 -8.98
N THR A 250 -12.24 1.34 -7.66
CA THR A 250 -11.03 1.54 -6.83
C THR A 250 -9.93 0.51 -7.13
N VAL A 251 -10.30 -0.68 -7.62
CA VAL A 251 -9.36 -1.74 -8.01
C VAL A 251 -8.59 -1.35 -9.28
N LEU A 252 -9.22 -0.64 -10.23
CA LEU A 252 -8.60 -0.22 -11.49
C LEU A 252 -7.32 0.60 -11.27
N ASN A 253 -7.33 1.46 -10.25
CA ASN A 253 -6.23 2.38 -9.92
C ASN A 253 -5.29 1.83 -8.82
N SER A 254 -5.40 0.55 -8.44
CA SER A 254 -4.66 -0.04 -7.32
C SER A 254 -3.17 -0.28 -7.57
N LYS A 255 -2.73 -0.34 -8.84
CA LYS A 255 -1.39 -0.82 -9.24
C LYS A 255 -0.24 -0.13 -8.49
N GLY A 256 -0.24 1.20 -8.45
CA GLY A 256 0.84 1.95 -7.79
C GLY A 256 0.92 1.69 -6.29
N THR A 257 -0.23 1.52 -5.63
CA THR A 257 -0.30 1.21 -4.20
C THR A 257 0.23 -0.19 -3.90
N GLU A 258 -0.15 -1.18 -4.72
CA GLU A 258 0.34 -2.56 -4.58
C GLU A 258 1.85 -2.67 -4.80
N GLU A 259 2.38 -2.04 -5.85
CA GLU A 259 3.82 -2.02 -6.14
C GLU A 259 4.63 -1.37 -5.01
N ALA A 260 4.13 -0.24 -4.46
CA ALA A 260 4.76 0.42 -3.33
C ALA A 260 4.77 -0.47 -2.08
N LEU A 261 3.61 -1.05 -1.71
CA LEU A 261 3.50 -1.91 -0.54
C LEU A 261 4.36 -3.19 -0.65
N VAL A 262 4.45 -3.80 -1.83
CA VAL A 262 5.33 -4.96 -2.06
C VAL A 262 6.80 -4.58 -1.89
N ASN A 263 7.21 -3.42 -2.41
CA ASN A 263 8.58 -2.94 -2.24
C ASN A 263 8.90 -2.72 -0.76
N PHE A 264 7.98 -2.14 0.02
CA PHE A 264 8.15 -1.94 1.46
C PHE A 264 8.16 -3.26 2.24
N ALA A 265 7.23 -4.17 1.93
CA ALA A 265 7.11 -5.46 2.62
C ALA A 265 8.37 -6.34 2.48
N LYS A 266 9.14 -6.18 1.40
CA LYS A 266 10.44 -6.87 1.22
C LYS A 266 11.51 -6.44 2.22
N TRP A 267 11.41 -5.24 2.79
CA TRP A 267 12.33 -4.73 3.82
C TRP A 267 11.92 -5.13 5.24
N GLU A 268 10.71 -5.66 5.43
CA GLU A 268 10.18 -5.90 6.77
C GLU A 268 10.84 -7.14 7.41
N PRO A 269 11.23 -7.07 8.69
CA PRO A 269 11.57 -8.25 9.45
C PRO A 269 10.37 -9.19 9.56
N ARG A 270 10.59 -10.43 9.98
CA ARG A 270 9.50 -11.38 10.23
C ARG A 270 8.48 -10.78 11.21
N HIS A 271 7.22 -10.73 10.81
CA HIS A 271 6.15 -10.16 11.62
C HIS A 271 4.84 -10.93 11.46
N SER A 272 4.04 -11.00 12.54
CA SER A 272 2.76 -11.70 12.56
C SER A 272 2.86 -13.14 12.02
N LYS A 273 2.04 -13.50 11.04
CA LYS A 273 2.06 -14.80 10.34
C LYS A 273 2.94 -14.81 9.08
N PHE A 274 3.51 -13.66 8.70
CA PHE A 274 4.38 -13.55 7.54
C PHE A 274 5.77 -14.06 7.90
N ARG A 275 6.31 -14.94 7.07
CA ARG A 275 7.64 -15.54 7.27
C ARG A 275 8.71 -14.69 6.61
N TYR A 276 9.96 -14.96 6.97
CA TYR A 276 11.09 -14.43 6.21
C TYR A 276 11.02 -14.95 4.76
N ARG A 277 11.31 -14.10 3.77
CA ARG A 277 11.15 -14.39 2.33
C ARG A 277 9.73 -14.83 1.94
N HIS A 278 8.72 -14.18 2.51
CA HIS A 278 7.33 -14.32 2.06
C HIS A 278 7.21 -13.99 0.55
N PRO A 279 6.38 -14.71 -0.24
CA PRO A 279 6.31 -14.55 -1.69
C PRO A 279 5.50 -13.29 -2.09
N TRP A 280 6.02 -12.11 -1.77
CA TRP A 280 5.36 -10.82 -2.03
C TRP A 280 5.07 -10.58 -3.51
N ASP A 281 5.88 -11.11 -4.43
CA ASP A 281 5.68 -10.97 -5.87
C ASP A 281 4.38 -11.65 -6.36
N LEU A 282 3.88 -12.68 -5.66
CA LEU A 282 2.58 -13.29 -5.98
C LEU A 282 1.40 -12.35 -5.72
N TYR A 283 1.52 -11.39 -4.79
CA TYR A 283 0.49 -10.38 -4.57
C TYR A 283 0.36 -9.46 -5.79
N LEU A 284 1.46 -9.14 -6.48
CA LEU A 284 1.41 -8.38 -7.73
C LEU A 284 0.74 -9.18 -8.86
N LYS A 285 1.03 -10.48 -8.94
CA LYS A 285 0.37 -11.39 -9.90
C LYS A 285 -1.14 -11.44 -9.65
N ILE A 286 -1.56 -11.66 -8.39
CA ILE A 286 -2.97 -11.66 -8.00
C ILE A 286 -3.60 -10.29 -8.29
N GLY A 287 -2.94 -9.19 -7.93
CA GLY A 287 -3.42 -7.84 -8.19
C GLY A 287 -3.58 -7.54 -9.68
N ALA A 288 -2.65 -8.00 -10.53
CA ALA A 288 -2.75 -7.86 -11.98
C ALA A 288 -3.97 -8.60 -12.54
N LEU A 289 -4.20 -9.85 -12.12
CA LEU A 289 -5.38 -10.64 -12.51
C LEU A 289 -6.68 -10.04 -11.99
N THR A 290 -6.66 -9.50 -10.76
CA THR A 290 -7.82 -8.82 -10.15
C THR A 290 -8.16 -7.55 -10.93
N ARG A 291 -7.16 -6.78 -11.39
CA ARG A 291 -7.37 -5.65 -12.30
C ARG A 291 -7.86 -6.06 -13.68
N GLU A 292 -7.31 -7.11 -14.28
CA GLU A 292 -7.80 -7.67 -15.55
C GLU A 292 -9.29 -7.99 -15.45
N CYS A 293 -9.70 -8.66 -14.37
CA CYS A 293 -11.11 -8.95 -14.09
C CYS A 293 -11.93 -7.67 -13.87
N ALA A 294 -11.39 -6.67 -13.17
CA ALA A 294 -12.04 -5.39 -12.94
C ALA A 294 -12.30 -4.63 -14.25
N TYR A 295 -11.38 -4.67 -15.23
CA TYR A 295 -11.61 -4.07 -16.55
C TYR A 295 -12.76 -4.75 -17.31
N ARG A 296 -12.91 -6.08 -17.20
CA ARG A 296 -14.05 -6.80 -17.80
C ARG A 296 -15.36 -6.48 -17.09
N ILE A 297 -15.32 -6.34 -15.77
CA ILE A 297 -16.45 -5.85 -14.97
C ILE A 297 -16.82 -4.42 -15.36
N ASP A 298 -15.86 -3.54 -15.62
CA ASP A 298 -16.12 -2.16 -16.04
C ASP A 298 -16.82 -2.11 -17.41
N ALA A 299 -16.34 -2.92 -18.36
CA ALA A 299 -17.01 -3.08 -19.65
C ALA A 299 -18.44 -3.64 -19.47
N LEU A 300 -18.63 -4.60 -18.57
CA LEU A 300 -19.93 -5.18 -18.26
C LEU A 300 -20.88 -4.18 -17.59
N ASN A 301 -20.38 -3.35 -16.69
CA ASN A 301 -21.12 -2.27 -16.03
C ASN A 301 -21.68 -1.27 -17.05
N GLY A 302 -20.96 -1.02 -18.16
CA GLY A 302 -21.44 -0.21 -19.27
C GLY A 302 -22.76 -0.68 -19.89
N TYR A 303 -23.06 -1.99 -19.81
CA TYR A 303 -24.30 -2.58 -20.32
C TYR A 303 -25.46 -2.61 -19.32
N LEU A 304 -25.24 -2.22 -18.04
CA LEU A 304 -26.31 -2.14 -17.04
C LEU A 304 -27.28 -0.96 -17.30
N HIS A 305 -26.80 0.11 -17.93
CA HIS A 305 -27.54 1.36 -18.09
C HIS A 305 -27.53 1.93 -19.51
N SER A 306 -27.08 1.16 -20.51
CA SER A 306 -27.08 1.64 -21.89
C SER A 306 -28.51 1.84 -22.40
N GLU A 307 -28.76 2.98 -23.06
CA GLU A 307 -30.04 3.33 -23.73
C GLU A 307 -30.51 2.30 -24.78
N MET A 308 -29.61 1.42 -25.23
CA MET A 308 -29.94 0.25 -26.05
C MET A 308 -30.49 -0.88 -25.17
N GLN A 309 -31.69 -0.69 -24.63
CA GLN A 309 -32.36 -1.71 -23.83
C GLN A 309 -32.87 -2.81 -24.76
N THR A 310 -32.02 -3.82 -24.97
CA THR A 310 -32.42 -5.10 -25.59
C THR A 310 -33.73 -5.59 -24.96
N PRO A 311 -34.72 -6.04 -25.76
CA PRO A 311 -35.99 -6.53 -25.23
C PRO A 311 -35.80 -7.50 -24.06
N MET A 312 -36.65 -7.42 -23.05
CA MET A 312 -36.54 -8.29 -21.88
C MET A 312 -36.68 -9.78 -22.26
N GLU A 313 -37.43 -10.08 -23.31
CA GLU A 313 -37.60 -11.42 -23.89
C GLU A 313 -36.30 -12.03 -24.41
N THR A 314 -35.41 -11.23 -25.03
CA THR A 314 -34.10 -11.71 -25.50
C THR A 314 -33.12 -11.89 -24.34
N ARG A 315 -33.21 -11.05 -23.31
CA ARG A 315 -32.41 -11.21 -22.07
C ARG A 315 -32.82 -12.45 -21.28
N ALA A 316 -34.11 -12.76 -21.22
CA ALA A 316 -34.66 -13.91 -20.49
C ALA A 316 -34.03 -15.24 -20.96
N LYS A 317 -33.70 -15.38 -22.25
CA LYS A 317 -33.07 -16.58 -22.83
C LYS A 317 -31.71 -16.92 -22.19
N ILE A 318 -30.97 -15.92 -21.70
CA ILE A 318 -29.64 -16.13 -21.06
C ILE A 318 -29.66 -15.89 -19.55
N GLN A 319 -30.76 -15.40 -18.98
CA GLN A 319 -30.89 -14.99 -17.58
C GLN A 319 -30.44 -16.06 -16.60
N GLU A 320 -30.99 -17.27 -16.69
CA GLU A 320 -30.66 -18.37 -15.77
C GLU A 320 -29.16 -18.66 -15.76
N SER A 321 -28.54 -18.75 -16.94
CA SER A 321 -27.13 -19.11 -17.08
C SER A 321 -26.20 -17.97 -16.65
N CYS A 322 -26.54 -16.72 -16.97
CA CYS A 322 -25.78 -15.53 -16.55
C CYS A 322 -25.86 -15.31 -15.04
N THR A 323 -27.05 -15.35 -14.44
CA THR A 323 -27.24 -15.15 -13.00
C THR A 323 -26.56 -16.26 -12.20
N LYS A 324 -26.67 -17.51 -12.65
CA LYS A 324 -25.94 -18.62 -12.02
C LYS A 324 -24.43 -18.43 -12.13
N MET A 325 -23.90 -18.09 -13.30
CA MET A 325 -22.46 -17.91 -13.45
C MET A 325 -21.92 -16.73 -12.64
N SER A 326 -22.63 -15.60 -12.64
CA SER A 326 -22.25 -14.40 -11.88
C SER A 326 -22.25 -14.67 -10.37
N SER A 327 -23.28 -15.35 -9.85
CA SER A 327 -23.37 -15.70 -8.43
C SER A 327 -22.30 -16.71 -8.02
N GLU A 328 -22.04 -17.75 -8.81
CA GLU A 328 -20.96 -18.71 -8.53
C GLU A 328 -19.57 -18.05 -8.56
N CYS A 329 -19.30 -17.14 -9.50
CA CYS A 329 -18.06 -16.35 -9.51
C CYS A 329 -17.96 -15.45 -8.27
N SER A 330 -19.07 -14.79 -7.89
CA SER A 330 -19.12 -13.97 -6.68
C SER A 330 -18.80 -14.80 -5.43
N TYR A 331 -19.44 -15.95 -5.25
CA TYR A 331 -19.18 -16.82 -4.10
C TYR A 331 -17.74 -17.32 -4.10
N ALA A 332 -17.19 -17.74 -5.24
CA ALA A 332 -15.79 -18.12 -5.36
C ALA A 332 -14.86 -16.99 -4.89
N LEU A 333 -15.02 -15.78 -5.43
CA LEU A 333 -14.18 -14.62 -5.09
C LEU A 333 -14.31 -14.23 -3.61
N LYS A 334 -15.52 -14.24 -3.03
CA LYS A 334 -15.72 -14.00 -1.58
C LYS A 334 -15.00 -15.04 -0.72
N LYS A 335 -15.07 -16.31 -1.10
CA LYS A 335 -14.38 -17.40 -0.39
C LYS A 335 -12.86 -17.29 -0.54
N LEU A 336 -12.34 -16.86 -1.68
CA LEU A 336 -10.92 -16.58 -1.88
C LEU A 336 -10.46 -15.39 -1.03
N ALA A 337 -11.18 -14.26 -1.07
CA ALA A 337 -10.88 -13.08 -0.26
C ALA A 337 -10.87 -13.40 1.25
N SER A 338 -11.87 -14.15 1.72
CA SER A 338 -11.94 -14.63 3.10
C SER A 338 -10.77 -15.57 3.45
N GLY A 339 -10.41 -16.47 2.53
CA GLY A 339 -9.25 -17.36 2.67
C GLY A 339 -7.93 -16.60 2.81
N ILE A 340 -7.72 -15.57 1.98
CA ILE A 340 -6.59 -14.65 2.10
C ILE A 340 -6.62 -13.99 3.47
N ASN A 341 -7.68 -13.26 3.82
CA ASN A 341 -7.78 -12.52 5.08
C ASN A 341 -7.49 -13.36 6.33
N THR A 342 -7.89 -14.63 6.31
CA THR A 342 -7.70 -15.56 7.44
C THR A 342 -6.40 -16.37 7.35
N MET A 343 -5.70 -16.32 6.20
CA MET A 343 -4.58 -17.18 5.83
C MET A 343 -4.93 -18.67 5.95
N THR A 344 -6.09 -19.05 5.38
CA THR A 344 -6.58 -20.44 5.35
C THR A 344 -6.85 -20.89 3.92
N CYS A 345 -6.67 -22.19 3.66
CA CYS A 345 -7.03 -22.78 2.37
C CYS A 345 -8.56 -22.75 2.18
N SER A 346 -9.02 -22.21 1.06
CA SER A 346 -10.45 -22.02 0.79
C SER A 346 -11.03 -23.14 -0.08
N LEU A 347 -11.12 -24.36 0.46
CA LEU A 347 -11.78 -25.51 -0.20
C LEU A 347 -13.20 -25.19 -0.74
N PRO A 348 -14.03 -24.36 -0.07
CA PRO A 348 -15.33 -23.99 -0.62
C PRO A 348 -15.27 -23.15 -1.90
N ALA A 349 -14.16 -22.45 -2.17
CA ALA A 349 -14.01 -21.70 -3.41
C ALA A 349 -13.95 -22.63 -4.63
N ASP A 350 -13.30 -23.80 -4.49
CA ASP A 350 -13.10 -24.76 -5.58
C ASP A 350 -14.42 -25.28 -6.14
N ALA A 351 -15.39 -25.58 -5.26
CA ALA A 351 -16.73 -26.01 -5.66
C ALA A 351 -17.45 -24.93 -6.50
N HIS A 352 -17.40 -23.67 -6.05
CA HIS A 352 -17.99 -22.54 -6.77
C HIS A 352 -17.27 -22.28 -8.11
N ILE A 353 -15.95 -22.47 -8.16
CA ILE A 353 -15.18 -22.36 -9.41
C ILE A 353 -15.59 -23.43 -10.42
N LEU A 354 -15.80 -24.67 -9.99
CA LEU A 354 -16.28 -25.75 -10.86
C LEU A 354 -17.69 -25.44 -11.38
N ASN A 355 -18.58 -24.96 -10.52
CA ASN A 355 -19.93 -24.56 -10.90
C ASN A 355 -19.91 -23.38 -11.89
N ALA A 356 -19.06 -22.38 -11.66
CA ALA A 356 -18.86 -21.25 -12.57
C ALA A 356 -18.36 -21.71 -13.95
N LYS A 357 -17.39 -22.65 -14.00
CA LYS A 357 -16.93 -23.26 -15.26
C LYS A 357 -18.05 -24.01 -15.98
N ALA A 358 -18.88 -24.75 -15.26
CA ALA A 358 -20.02 -25.46 -15.84
C ALA A 358 -21.07 -24.49 -16.39
N ALA A 359 -21.40 -23.43 -15.63
CA ALA A 359 -22.32 -22.38 -16.06
C ALA A 359 -21.78 -21.62 -17.29
N ALA A 360 -20.47 -21.34 -17.36
CA ALA A 360 -19.84 -20.74 -18.52
C ALA A 360 -19.96 -21.60 -19.78
N LYS A 361 -19.80 -22.92 -19.64
CA LYS A 361 -20.02 -23.87 -20.76
C LYS A 361 -21.48 -23.87 -21.21
N LYS A 362 -22.43 -23.89 -20.27
CA LYS A 362 -23.88 -23.81 -20.57
C LYS A 362 -24.20 -22.51 -21.31
N LEU A 363 -23.75 -21.36 -20.78
CA LEU A 363 -23.96 -20.06 -21.40
C LEU A 363 -23.35 -19.99 -22.81
N LYS A 364 -22.12 -20.48 -22.99
CA LYS A 364 -21.48 -20.56 -24.31
C LYS A 364 -22.27 -21.41 -25.31
N SER A 365 -22.90 -22.48 -24.85
CA SER A 365 -23.75 -23.32 -25.71
C SER A 365 -25.07 -22.64 -26.10
N SER A 366 -25.65 -21.81 -25.22
CA SER A 366 -26.86 -21.04 -25.47
C SER A 366 -26.66 -19.89 -26.48
N LEU A 367 -25.41 -19.47 -26.70
CA LEU A 367 -25.05 -18.44 -27.69
C LEU A 367 -24.87 -18.96 -29.12
N LYS A 368 -25.11 -20.26 -29.38
CA LYS A 368 -24.94 -20.81 -30.73
C LYS A 368 -25.95 -20.15 -31.71
N PRO A 369 -25.52 -19.80 -32.95
CA PRO A 369 -26.35 -19.03 -33.88
C PRO A 369 -27.73 -19.65 -34.18
N GLY A 370 -27.81 -20.99 -34.19
CA GLY A 370 -29.06 -21.72 -34.47
C GLY A 370 -30.13 -21.66 -33.37
N LEU A 371 -29.84 -21.07 -32.20
CA LEU A 371 -30.79 -20.96 -31.08
C LEU A 371 -31.57 -19.63 -31.03
N TRP A 372 -31.31 -18.72 -31.97
CA TRP A 372 -31.93 -17.39 -32.03
C TRP A 372 -32.70 -17.17 -33.34
N PRO A 373 -33.64 -18.08 -33.71
CA PRO A 373 -34.50 -17.84 -34.86
C PRO A 373 -35.34 -16.57 -34.60
N GLU A 374 -35.48 -15.73 -35.62
CA GLU A 374 -36.35 -14.54 -35.64
C GLU A 374 -35.95 -13.35 -34.74
N THR A 375 -34.74 -13.33 -34.15
CA THR A 375 -34.26 -12.17 -33.37
C THR A 375 -33.37 -11.25 -34.21
N ASP A 376 -33.61 -9.94 -34.14
CA ASP A 376 -32.85 -8.95 -34.91
C ASP A 376 -31.37 -8.89 -34.47
N LEU A 377 -30.45 -8.70 -35.42
CA LEU A 377 -29.01 -8.74 -35.13
C LEU A 377 -28.59 -7.66 -34.11
N VAL A 378 -29.30 -6.53 -34.14
CA VAL A 378 -29.12 -5.38 -33.23
C VAL A 378 -29.41 -5.76 -31.77
N ASP A 379 -30.34 -6.70 -31.54
CA ASP A 379 -30.69 -7.18 -30.21
C ASP A 379 -29.79 -8.34 -29.74
N ILE A 380 -29.27 -9.14 -30.67
CA ILE A 380 -28.39 -10.26 -30.34
C ILE A 380 -27.01 -9.77 -29.87
N ILE A 381 -26.47 -8.71 -30.48
CA ILE A 381 -25.09 -8.25 -30.22
C ILE A 381 -24.86 -7.86 -28.74
N PRO A 382 -25.70 -7.01 -28.09
CA PRO A 382 -25.51 -6.65 -26.68
C PRO A 382 -25.60 -7.85 -25.73
N VAL A 383 -26.55 -8.75 -25.96
CA VAL A 383 -26.78 -9.98 -25.17
C VAL A 383 -25.59 -10.94 -25.31
N ALA A 384 -25.11 -11.15 -26.54
CA ALA A 384 -23.92 -11.96 -26.79
C ALA A 384 -22.66 -11.33 -26.17
N THR A 385 -22.55 -10.00 -26.19
CA THR A 385 -21.42 -9.29 -25.59
C THR A 385 -21.40 -9.43 -24.07
N VAL A 386 -22.55 -9.23 -23.41
CA VAL A 386 -22.71 -9.45 -21.97
C VAL A 386 -22.35 -10.87 -21.59
N ALA A 387 -22.87 -11.86 -22.32
CA ALA A 387 -22.57 -13.26 -22.07
C ALA A 387 -21.07 -13.59 -22.29
N SER A 388 -20.44 -13.01 -23.31
CA SER A 388 -19.01 -13.15 -23.55
C SER A 388 -18.16 -12.55 -22.43
N LEU A 389 -18.45 -11.31 -22.02
CA LEU A 389 -17.76 -10.64 -20.89
C LEU A 389 -17.87 -11.45 -19.61
N LEU A 390 -19.06 -11.97 -19.31
CA LEU A 390 -19.29 -12.83 -18.15
C LEU A 390 -18.49 -14.15 -18.20
N ILE A 391 -18.34 -14.77 -19.39
CA ILE A 391 -17.48 -15.96 -19.57
C ILE A 391 -16.01 -15.61 -19.33
N GLU A 392 -15.57 -14.44 -19.79
CA GLU A 392 -14.22 -13.95 -19.57
C GLU A 392 -13.95 -13.61 -18.09
N ILE A 393 -14.93 -13.07 -17.37
CA ILE A 393 -14.88 -12.86 -15.92
C ILE A 393 -14.76 -14.20 -15.18
N ALA A 394 -15.50 -15.23 -15.60
CA ALA A 394 -15.36 -16.57 -15.04
C ALA A 394 -13.95 -17.12 -15.26
N SER A 395 -13.37 -16.92 -16.45
CA SER A 395 -11.97 -17.26 -16.73
C SER A 395 -10.99 -16.50 -15.84
N CYS A 396 -11.20 -15.20 -15.64
CA CYS A 396 -10.39 -14.40 -14.72
C CYS A 396 -10.48 -14.91 -13.27
N THR A 397 -11.68 -15.27 -12.82
CA THR A 397 -11.92 -15.84 -11.48
C THR A 397 -11.11 -17.11 -11.26
N VAL A 398 -11.02 -17.98 -12.28
CA VAL A 398 -10.19 -19.19 -12.25
C VAL A 398 -8.71 -18.84 -12.10
N LYS A 399 -8.19 -17.92 -12.93
CA LYS A 399 -6.78 -17.49 -12.85
C LYS A 399 -6.43 -16.88 -11.49
N ILE A 400 -7.34 -16.09 -10.93
CA ILE A 400 -7.21 -15.50 -9.58
C ILE A 400 -7.14 -16.63 -8.55
N ALA A 401 -8.06 -17.60 -8.61
CA ALA A 401 -8.05 -18.75 -7.72
C ALA A 401 -6.72 -19.51 -7.77
N ASP A 402 -6.26 -19.88 -8.97
CA ASP A 402 -5.00 -20.62 -9.16
C ASP A 402 -3.81 -19.87 -8.51
N SER A 403 -3.74 -18.55 -8.70
CA SER A 403 -2.69 -17.71 -8.10
C SER A 403 -2.82 -17.58 -6.57
N VAL A 404 -4.05 -17.58 -6.05
CA VAL A 404 -4.30 -17.61 -4.60
C VAL A 404 -3.95 -18.96 -3.98
N HIS A 405 -4.21 -20.08 -4.68
CA HIS A 405 -3.77 -21.41 -4.25
C HIS A 405 -2.24 -21.53 -4.27
N GLU A 406 -1.57 -20.97 -5.29
CA GLU A 406 -0.11 -20.86 -5.34
C GLU A 406 0.44 -20.04 -4.16
N LEU A 407 -0.19 -18.91 -3.84
CA LEU A 407 0.16 -18.12 -2.66
C LEU A 407 -0.04 -18.91 -1.36
N ALA A 408 -1.17 -19.61 -1.23
CA ALA A 408 -1.52 -20.39 -0.06
C ALA A 408 -0.54 -21.55 0.19
N SER A 409 -0.12 -22.23 -0.88
CA SER A 409 0.84 -23.34 -0.80
C SER A 409 2.23 -22.85 -0.38
N LEU A 410 2.76 -21.80 -1.02
CA LEU A 410 4.08 -21.25 -0.72
C LEU A 410 4.13 -20.58 0.66
N SER A 411 3.01 -19.99 1.09
CA SER A 411 2.90 -19.34 2.40
C SER A 411 2.51 -20.29 3.54
N LYS A 412 2.27 -21.57 3.24
CA LYS A 412 1.79 -22.61 4.18
C LYS A 412 0.54 -22.15 4.94
N PHE A 413 -0.49 -21.74 4.21
CA PHE A 413 -1.79 -21.43 4.79
C PHE A 413 -2.32 -22.65 5.55
N LYS A 414 -2.99 -22.41 6.68
CA LYS A 414 -3.52 -23.51 7.50
C LYS A 414 -4.71 -24.15 6.81
N SER A 415 -4.86 -25.46 6.96
CA SER A 415 -6.13 -26.13 6.66
C SER A 415 -7.20 -25.67 7.68
N ARG A 416 -8.47 -25.72 7.28
CA ARG A 416 -9.59 -25.27 8.15
C ARG A 416 -9.67 -26.06 9.45
N ASP A 417 -9.26 -27.33 9.43
CA ASP A 417 -9.24 -28.23 10.59
C ASP A 417 -8.11 -27.92 11.58
N GLU A 418 -6.97 -27.43 11.10
CA GLU A 418 -5.91 -26.91 11.96
C GLU A 418 -6.28 -25.55 12.57
N ALA A 419 -6.99 -24.71 11.81
CA ALA A 419 -7.43 -23.40 12.28
C ALA A 419 -8.55 -23.48 13.34
N SER A 420 -9.43 -24.48 13.27
CA SER A 420 -10.47 -24.73 14.27
C SER A 420 -9.90 -25.29 15.59
N LYS A 421 -8.91 -26.20 15.51
CA LYS A 421 -8.18 -26.70 16.68
C LYS A 421 -7.44 -25.60 17.45
N ASP A 422 -6.83 -24.65 16.73
CA ASP A 422 -6.12 -23.50 17.32
C ASP A 422 -7.04 -22.46 17.99
N LYS A 423 -8.28 -22.33 17.48
CA LYS A 423 -9.30 -21.47 18.11
C LYS A 423 -9.82 -22.11 19.40
N ASN A 424 -10.14 -23.40 19.36
CA ASN A 424 -10.62 -24.13 20.54
C ASN A 424 -9.55 -24.25 21.64
N SER A 425 -8.27 -24.36 21.28
CA SER A 425 -7.17 -24.36 22.25
C SER A 425 -6.97 -23.00 22.92
N LYS A 426 -7.06 -21.89 22.16
CA LYS A 426 -7.00 -20.53 22.73
C LYS A 426 -8.21 -20.20 23.59
N GLU A 427 -9.40 -20.67 23.24
CA GLU A 427 -10.62 -20.45 24.02
C GLU A 427 -10.64 -21.29 25.32
N LYS A 428 -10.02 -22.48 25.32
CA LYS A 428 -9.78 -23.28 26.54
C LYS A 428 -8.78 -22.64 27.50
N VAL A 429 -7.74 -21.96 27.00
CA VAL A 429 -6.74 -21.28 27.86
C VAL A 429 -7.34 -20.03 28.54
N THR A 430 -8.34 -19.38 27.94
CA THR A 430 -9.02 -18.22 28.56
C THR A 430 -10.08 -18.61 29.60
N ARG A 431 -10.43 -19.90 29.72
CA ARG A 431 -11.37 -20.41 30.74
C ARG A 431 -10.65 -21.33 31.73
N THR A 432 -9.85 -20.75 32.63
CA THR A 432 -9.55 -21.41 33.92
C THR A 432 -10.69 -21.15 34.92
N PRO A 433 -11.01 -22.11 35.81
CA PRO A 433 -12.15 -22.01 36.72
C PRO A 433 -11.84 -21.05 37.87
N SER A 434 -12.86 -20.32 38.31
CA SER A 434 -12.88 -19.58 39.57
C SER A 434 -12.57 -20.54 40.73
N ILE A 435 -11.56 -20.18 41.52
CA ILE A 435 -11.17 -20.86 42.76
C ILE A 435 -12.34 -20.79 43.76
N GLU A 436 -12.85 -21.94 44.18
CA GLU A 436 -13.69 -22.07 45.37
C GLU A 436 -12.86 -21.69 46.61
N SER A 437 -13.32 -20.68 47.33
CA SER A 437 -12.79 -20.31 48.65
C SER A 437 -13.26 -21.33 49.69
N HIS A 438 -12.38 -22.26 50.08
CA HIS A 438 -12.57 -23.03 51.31
C HIS A 438 -12.38 -22.12 52.52
N SER A 439 -13.45 -21.94 53.29
CA SER A 439 -13.44 -21.32 54.62
C SER A 439 -12.73 -22.25 55.62
N LEU A 440 -11.61 -21.79 56.17
CA LEU A 440 -10.94 -22.40 57.32
C LEU A 440 -11.65 -21.97 58.61
N SER A 441 -12.37 -22.91 59.22
CA SER A 441 -12.91 -22.81 60.57
C SER A 441 -11.78 -23.01 61.58
N ILE A 442 -11.43 -21.95 62.32
CA ILE A 442 -10.56 -22.05 63.49
C ILE A 442 -11.45 -22.49 64.67
N ASN A 443 -11.26 -23.73 65.13
CA ASN A 443 -11.80 -24.19 66.41
C ASN A 443 -10.77 -23.90 67.50
N ILE A 444 -11.21 -23.11 68.48
CA ILE A 444 -10.58 -22.90 69.78
C ILE A 444 -11.02 -24.06 70.68
N VAL A 445 -10.08 -24.85 71.23
CA VAL A 445 -10.27 -25.57 72.49
C VAL A 445 -8.92 -25.71 73.21
N GLU A 446 -8.92 -25.22 74.46
CA GLU A 446 -8.01 -25.36 75.62
C GLU A 446 -6.52 -25.06 75.49
#